data_AF-K9ZQZ6-F1
#
_entry.id   AF-K9ZQZ6-F1
#
_cell.length_a   1.000
_cell.length_b   1.000
_cell.length_c   1.000
_cell.angle_alpha   90.00
_cell.angle_beta   90.00
_cell.angle_gamma   90.00
#
_symmetry.space_group_name_H-M   'P 1'
#
loop_
_entity.id
_entity.type
_entity.pdbx_description
1 polymer ?
#
loop_
_entity_poly.entity_id
_entity_poly.type
_entity_poly.pdbx_seq_one_letter_code
_entity_poly.pdbx_strand_id
1 'polypeptide(L)'
;MTKFTTLQATFIKDDVSIRLNNLNNHLTQIQALSQDPANNETVKALIRETIYFIEWIAPDIEFDHAFELANLARFLTRWLFNVEAWNHTKTENQFTHELENWNNRILQISQLLGA
;
A
#
# COMPACT_ATOMS: atom_id res chain seq x y z
N MET A 1 -24.75 -2.37 2.38
CA MET A 1 -23.30 -2.41 2.70
C MET A 1 -22.53 -1.81 1.54
N THR A 2 -21.52 -0.97 1.80
CA THR A 2 -20.66 -0.45 0.72
C THR A 2 -19.66 -1.54 0.28
N LYS A 3 -19.06 -1.41 -0.91
CA LYS A 3 -17.99 -2.33 -1.39
C LYS A 3 -16.88 -2.49 -0.34
N PHE A 4 -16.45 -1.38 0.28
CA PHE A 4 -15.39 -1.38 1.28
C PHE A 4 -15.80 -2.02 2.61
N THR A 5 -17.07 -1.89 3.02
CA THR A 5 -17.57 -2.58 4.23
C THR A 5 -17.49 -4.11 4.07
N THR A 6 -17.87 -4.63 2.90
CA THR A 6 -17.77 -6.07 2.62
C THR A 6 -16.32 -6.53 2.51
N LEU A 7 -15.47 -5.74 1.84
CA LEU A 7 -14.04 -6.03 1.73
C LEU A 7 -13.37 -6.07 3.11
N GLN A 8 -13.63 -5.07 3.97
CA GLN A 8 -13.11 -5.02 5.33
C GLN A 8 -13.53 -6.26 6.13
N ALA A 9 -14.81 -6.61 6.10
CA ALA A 9 -15.34 -7.75 6.86
C ALA A 9 -14.74 -9.09 6.44
N THR A 10 -14.27 -9.22 5.20
CA THR A 10 -13.52 -10.40 4.74
C THR A 10 -12.06 -10.28 5.14
N PHE A 11 -11.44 -9.12 4.90
CA PHE A 11 -10.01 -8.89 5.10
C PHE A 11 -9.58 -9.09 6.56
N ILE A 12 -10.31 -8.55 7.53
CA ILE A 12 -9.94 -8.62 8.97
C ILE A 12 -10.06 -10.03 9.58
N LYS A 13 -10.63 -10.99 8.86
CA LYS A 13 -10.72 -12.38 9.34
C LYS A 13 -9.42 -13.15 9.18
N ASP A 14 -8.57 -12.70 8.27
CA ASP A 14 -7.29 -13.34 7.99
C ASP A 14 -6.26 -12.96 9.07
N ASP A 15 -5.32 -13.88 9.30
CA ASP A 15 -4.17 -13.61 10.16
C ASP A 15 -3.40 -12.36 9.69
N VAL A 16 -2.78 -11.66 10.63
CA VAL A 16 -2.08 -10.41 10.35
C VAL A 16 -0.95 -10.59 9.32
N SER A 17 -0.26 -11.73 9.33
CA SER A 17 0.77 -12.07 8.33
C SER A 17 0.21 -12.22 6.92
N ILE A 18 -0.98 -12.83 6.79
CA ILE A 18 -1.68 -12.97 5.51
C ILE A 18 -2.11 -11.59 5.00
N ARG A 19 -2.66 -10.75 5.88
CA ARG A 19 -3.04 -9.38 5.54
C ARG A 19 -1.85 -8.53 5.09
N LEU A 20 -0.70 -8.68 5.74
CA LEU A 20 0.55 -8.01 5.34
C LEU A 20 1.08 -8.51 3.99
N ASN A 21 0.96 -9.81 3.70
CA ASN A 21 1.27 -10.34 2.36
C ASN A 21 0.32 -9.76 1.30
N ASN A 22 -0.98 -9.64 1.60
CA ASN A 22 -1.96 -9.00 0.71
C ASN A 22 -1.64 -7.52 0.47
N LEU A 23 -1.16 -6.81 1.49
CA LEU A 23 -0.66 -5.44 1.38
C LEU A 23 0.56 -5.37 0.44
N ASN A 24 1.54 -6.25 0.64
CA ASN A 24 2.74 -6.32 -0.21
C ASN A 24 2.40 -6.61 -1.69
N ASN A 25 1.43 -7.50 -1.94
CA ASN A 25 0.96 -7.80 -3.29
C ASN A 25 0.34 -6.55 -3.97
N HIS A 26 -0.43 -5.74 -3.23
CA HIS A 26 -0.98 -4.49 -3.75
C HIS A 26 0.11 -3.48 -4.08
N LEU A 27 1.08 -3.29 -3.20
CA LEU A 27 2.19 -2.37 -3.44
C LEU A 27 3.05 -2.81 -4.64
N THR A 28 3.25 -4.11 -4.82
CA THR A 28 3.92 -4.67 -6.01
C THR A 28 3.12 -4.41 -7.29
N GLN A 29 1.79 -4.57 -7.24
CA GLN A 29 0.92 -4.27 -8.38
C GLN A 29 0.92 -2.78 -8.73
N ILE A 30 0.90 -1.90 -7.73
CA ILE A 30 1.05 -0.45 -7.90
C ILE A 30 2.37 -0.13 -8.62
N GLN A 31 3.48 -0.73 -8.19
CA GLN A 31 4.80 -0.51 -8.78
C GLN A 31 4.87 -0.95 -10.25
N ALA A 32 4.28 -2.11 -10.57
CA ALA A 32 4.26 -2.64 -11.93
C ALA A 32 3.38 -1.79 -12.86
N LEU A 33 2.20 -1.38 -12.40
CA LEU A 33 1.27 -0.59 -13.20
C LEU A 33 1.70 0.88 -13.33
N SER A 34 2.47 1.41 -12.39
CA SER A 34 2.92 2.81 -12.44
C SER A 34 3.88 3.11 -13.58
N GLN A 35 4.42 2.08 -14.25
CA GLN A 35 5.33 2.22 -15.40
C GLN A 35 4.62 2.68 -16.70
N ASP A 36 3.29 2.67 -16.72
CA ASP A 36 2.49 3.05 -17.89
C ASP A 36 1.41 4.06 -17.50
N PRO A 37 1.47 5.30 -18.05
CA PRO A 37 0.47 6.34 -17.79
C PRO A 37 -0.98 5.93 -18.08
N ALA A 38 -1.20 4.97 -18.98
CA ALA A 38 -2.54 4.45 -19.26
C ALA A 38 -3.19 3.82 -18.02
N ASN A 39 -2.40 3.40 -17.03
CA ASN A 39 -2.87 2.77 -15.81
C ASN A 39 -3.09 3.74 -14.65
N ASN A 40 -2.90 5.05 -14.82
CA ASN A 40 -2.90 6.02 -13.71
C ASN A 40 -4.17 5.97 -12.84
N GLU A 41 -5.36 5.87 -13.43
CA GLU A 41 -6.60 5.76 -12.65
C GLU A 41 -6.69 4.42 -11.88
N THR A 42 -6.19 3.33 -12.47
CA THR A 42 -6.07 2.02 -11.79
C THR A 42 -5.11 2.10 -10.61
N VAL A 43 -3.93 2.72 -10.80
CA VAL A 43 -2.94 2.92 -9.75
C VAL A 43 -3.52 3.77 -8.61
N LYS A 44 -4.22 4.86 -8.92
CA LYS A 44 -4.92 5.70 -7.92
C LYS A 44 -5.95 4.91 -7.12
N ALA A 45 -6.71 4.02 -7.79
CA ALA A 45 -7.68 3.16 -7.12
C ALA A 45 -7.00 2.16 -6.17
N LEU A 46 -5.93 1.51 -6.62
CA LEU A 46 -5.14 0.58 -5.80
C LEU A 46 -4.51 1.28 -4.59
N ILE A 47 -4.01 2.50 -4.76
CA ILE A 47 -3.47 3.30 -3.65
C ILE A 47 -4.54 3.57 -2.59
N ARG A 48 -5.75 3.96 -3.00
CA ARG A 48 -6.86 4.18 -2.05
C ARG A 48 -7.21 2.91 -1.29
N GLU A 49 -7.27 1.77 -1.97
CA GLU A 49 -7.53 0.47 -1.35
C GLU A 49 -6.41 0.07 -0.38
N THR A 50 -5.15 0.29 -0.77
CA THR A 50 -3.96 0.05 0.05
C THR A 50 -3.97 0.85 1.36
N ILE A 51 -4.42 2.11 1.32
CA ILE A 51 -4.56 2.94 2.52
C ILE A 51 -5.57 2.33 3.51
N TYR A 52 -6.70 1.80 3.02
CA TYR A 52 -7.65 1.09 3.89
C TYR A 52 -7.05 -0.17 4.50
N PHE A 53 -6.26 -0.93 3.73
CA PHE A 53 -5.60 -2.12 4.28
C PHE A 53 -4.63 -1.77 5.40
N ILE A 54 -3.87 -0.69 5.24
CA ILE A 54 -3.00 -0.16 6.30
C ILE A 54 -3.81 0.16 7.55
N GLU A 55 -4.92 0.90 7.42
CA GLU A 55 -5.80 1.24 8.54
C GLU A 55 -6.37 0.01 9.25
N TRP A 56 -6.61 -1.08 8.51
CA TRP A 56 -7.17 -2.32 9.05
C TRP A 56 -6.12 -3.27 9.64
N ILE A 57 -4.84 -3.13 9.28
CA ILE A 57 -3.74 -3.91 9.86
C ILE A 57 -3.20 -3.23 11.11
N ALA A 58 -3.09 -1.89 11.10
CA ALA A 58 -2.39 -1.13 12.14
C ALA A 58 -2.84 -1.41 13.59
N PRO A 59 -4.14 -1.68 13.90
CA PRO A 59 -4.57 -1.99 15.27
C PRO A 59 -4.05 -3.34 15.81
N ASP A 60 -3.64 -4.26 14.92
CA ASP A 60 -3.33 -5.65 15.26
C ASP A 60 -1.82 -5.95 15.26
N ILE A 61 -0.97 -4.92 15.18
CA ILE A 61 0.49 -5.05 15.19
C ILE A 61 1.12 -4.14 16.25
N GLU A 62 2.38 -4.42 16.59
CA GLU A 62 3.13 -3.61 17.55
C GLU A 62 3.27 -2.15 17.08
N PHE A 63 3.37 -1.23 18.05
CA PHE A 63 3.38 0.21 17.81
C PHE A 63 4.41 0.64 16.76
N ASP A 64 5.62 0.10 16.82
CA ASP A 64 6.69 0.46 15.88
C ASP A 64 6.30 0.08 14.44
N HIS A 65 5.73 -1.11 14.23
CA HIS A 65 5.26 -1.52 12.91
C HIS A 65 4.02 -0.75 12.46
N ALA A 66 3.09 -0.42 13.38
CA ALA A 66 1.95 0.44 13.08
C ALA A 66 2.39 1.84 12.65
N PHE A 67 3.42 2.40 13.29
CA PHE A 67 4.01 3.67 12.92
C PHE A 67 4.65 3.64 11.52
N GLU A 68 5.31 2.53 11.16
CA GLU A 68 5.82 2.34 9.82
C GLU A 68 4.71 2.27 8.76
N LEU A 69 3.64 1.53 9.02
CA LEU A 69 2.47 1.51 8.13
C LEU A 69 1.85 2.91 7.96
N ALA A 70 1.77 3.69 9.02
CA ALA A 70 1.27 5.07 8.94
C ALA A 70 2.16 5.96 8.05
N ASN A 71 3.48 5.77 8.09
CA ASN A 71 4.41 6.48 7.21
C ASN A 71 4.27 6.03 5.74
N LEU A 72 4.02 4.75 5.49
CA LEU A 72 3.66 4.26 4.15
C LEU A 72 2.36 4.90 3.65
N ALA A 73 1.30 4.93 4.47
CA ALA A 73 0.04 5.58 4.10
C ALA A 73 0.23 7.07 3.79
N ARG A 74 1.08 7.78 4.55
CA ARG A 74 1.45 9.17 4.29
C ARG A 74 2.17 9.34 2.95
N PHE A 75 3.13 8.47 2.63
CA PHE A 75 3.82 8.46 1.35
C PHE A 75 2.84 8.27 0.18
N LEU A 76 2.00 7.24 0.27
CA LEU A 76 0.99 6.92 -0.75
C LEU A 76 -0.03 8.06 -0.93
N THR A 77 -0.48 8.67 0.17
CA THR A 77 -1.42 9.80 0.15
C THR A 77 -0.79 11.01 -0.53
N ARG A 78 0.47 11.33 -0.24
CA ARG A 78 1.18 12.43 -0.89
C ARG A 78 1.27 12.23 -2.41
N TRP A 79 1.55 11.00 -2.84
CA TRP A 79 1.57 10.66 -4.25
C TRP A 79 0.18 10.77 -4.89
N LEU A 80 -0.85 10.21 -4.23
CA LEU A 80 -2.23 10.22 -4.71
C LEU A 80 -2.73 11.62 -5.05
N PHE A 81 -2.36 12.61 -4.24
CA PHE A 81 -2.81 13.99 -4.38
C PHE A 81 -1.80 14.92 -5.06
N ASN A 82 -0.64 14.41 -5.49
CA ASN A 82 0.31 15.18 -6.29
C ASN A 82 -0.11 15.15 -7.77
N VAL A 83 -0.50 16.28 -8.35
CA VAL A 83 -0.92 16.34 -9.76
C VAL A 83 0.25 16.13 -10.72
N GLU A 84 1.44 16.63 -10.38
CA GLU A 84 2.64 16.53 -11.22
C GLU A 84 3.19 15.10 -11.27
N ALA A 85 2.95 14.32 -10.23
CA ALA A 85 3.30 12.91 -10.14
C ALA A 85 2.68 12.05 -11.26
N TRP A 86 1.48 12.41 -11.73
CA TRP A 86 0.75 11.67 -12.76
C TRP A 86 1.06 12.11 -14.19
N ASN A 87 1.95 13.10 -14.37
CA ASN A 87 2.33 13.63 -15.68
C ASN A 87 3.60 12.98 -16.26
N HIS A 88 4.15 11.93 -15.62
CA HIS A 88 5.30 11.12 -16.08
C HIS A 88 6.56 11.91 -16.51
N THR A 89 6.72 13.14 -16.03
CA THR A 89 7.99 13.86 -16.06
C THR A 89 8.74 13.51 -14.79
N LYS A 90 10.06 13.18 -14.86
CA LYS A 90 11.08 12.93 -13.78
C LYS A 90 10.66 12.31 -12.43
N THR A 91 9.56 12.74 -11.83
CA THR A 91 8.86 12.29 -10.62
C THR A 91 8.54 10.79 -10.59
N GLU A 92 8.37 10.13 -11.74
CA GLU A 92 8.13 8.67 -11.82
C GLU A 92 9.27 7.85 -11.22
N ASN A 93 10.52 8.23 -11.50
CA ASN A 93 11.70 7.52 -10.98
C ASN A 93 11.80 7.60 -9.44
N GLN A 94 11.36 8.70 -8.85
CA GLN A 94 11.42 8.86 -7.39
C GLN A 94 10.35 8.01 -6.69
N PHE A 95 9.13 8.00 -7.23
CA PHE A 95 8.03 7.20 -6.66
C PHE A 95 8.32 5.71 -6.73
N THR A 96 8.73 5.20 -7.89
CA THR A 96 9.04 3.76 -8.04
C THR A 96 10.17 3.35 -7.09
N HIS A 97 11.19 4.18 -6.91
CA HIS A 97 12.29 3.88 -5.98
C HIS A 97 11.85 3.89 -4.52
N GLU A 98 11.10 4.90 -4.08
CA GLU A 98 10.58 4.94 -2.71
C GLU A 98 9.59 3.79 -2.45
N LEU A 99 8.77 3.42 -3.44
CA LEU A 99 7.83 2.31 -3.34
C LEU A 99 8.54 0.95 -3.24
N GLU A 100 9.67 0.76 -3.93
CA GLU A 100 10.50 -0.45 -3.80
C GLU A 100 11.03 -0.62 -2.38
N ASN A 101 11.51 0.46 -1.74
CA ASN A 101 11.95 0.43 -0.36
C ASN A 101 10.81 0.02 0.60
N TRP A 102 9.60 0.52 0.34
CA TRP A 102 8.41 0.13 1.09
C TRP A 102 8.03 -1.34 0.89
N ASN A 103 8.05 -1.84 -0.35
CA ASN A 103 7.81 -3.27 -0.65
C ASN A 103 8.74 -4.17 0.17
N ASN A 104 10.04 -3.88 0.12
CA ASN A 104 11.03 -4.64 0.89
C ASN A 104 10.75 -4.57 2.40
N ARG A 105 10.33 -3.40 2.91
CA ARG A 105 10.05 -3.24 4.33
C ARG A 105 8.78 -3.98 4.78
N ILE A 106 7.69 -3.90 4.02
CA ILE A 106 6.45 -4.62 4.34
C ILE A 106 6.67 -6.13 4.29
N LEU A 107 7.45 -6.61 3.32
CA LEU A 107 7.81 -8.03 3.25
C LEU A 107 8.59 -8.48 4.51
N GLN A 108 9.53 -7.66 4.99
CA GLN A 108 10.25 -7.96 6.25
C GLN A 108 9.31 -8.02 7.46
N ILE A 109 8.40 -7.05 7.61
CA ILE A 109 7.42 -7.05 8.72
C ILE A 109 6.53 -8.28 8.64
N SER A 110 6.07 -8.65 7.44
CA SER A 110 5.26 -9.86 7.21
C SER A 110 6.00 -11.13 7.65
N GLN A 111 7.28 -11.26 7.28
CA GLN A 111 8.10 -12.41 7.63
C GLN A 111 8.37 -12.51 9.14
N LEU A 112 8.55 -11.38 9.83
CA LEU A 112 8.75 -11.35 11.28
C LEU A 112 7.49 -11.77 12.05
N LEU A 113 6.31 -11.42 11.55
CA LEU A 113 5.03 -11.72 12.20
C LEU A 113 4.42 -13.06 11.78
N GLY A 114 4.97 -13.72 10.75
CA GLY A 114 4.59 -15.06 10.31
C GLY A 114 5.46 -16.19 10.86
N ALA A 115 6.47 -15.88 11.68
CA ALA A 115 7.40 -16.83 12.31
C ALA A 115 6.93 -17.21 13.73
#